data_AF-A0AAW5GIE0-F1
#
_entry.id   AF-A0AAW5GIE0-F1
#
_cell.length_a   1.000
_cell.length_b   1.000
_cell.length_c   1.000
_cell.angle_alpha   90.00
_cell.angle_beta   90.00
_cell.angle_gamma   90.00
#
_symmetry.space_group_name_H-M   'P 1'
#
loop_
_entity.id
_entity.type
_entity.pdbx_description
1 polymer ?
#
loop_
_entity_poly.entity_id
_entity_poly.type
_entity_poly.pdbx_seq_one_letter_code
_entity_poly.pdbx_strand_id
1 'polypeptide(L)'
;MKAENKTEELLEHISKKEGLTVEQKKQEIEQFAYPDKSANYNAGQACATCPPSHARKEFVDKLIDSLEPKYTVTIYTAYPGTPLNKDNGVPKFEDGKRKVSVAGHMWLEISKLPIDNITPPKAYGFSPIESGMWGKGIVTEYDTIHYENPYFTRTIEVTKDQYEKLKQFGDLAMDNNETYFNLYYNGAANSCIDFTWKALRHAGLIPESIQEKKEADKFDGELKVIDNIPHIKSIPAPYPDSELNIEKYNKIPDRKILHRLFSKNDDVKNKNGDSVEVANRKHDSAINHV
;
A
#
# COMPACT_ATOMS: atom_id res chain seq x y z
N MET A 1 2.62 9.77 21.31
CA MET A 1 2.40 10.72 22.42
C MET A 1 3.42 10.45 23.51
N LYS A 2 3.69 11.44 24.37
CA LYS A 2 4.53 11.26 25.56
C LYS A 2 3.66 11.43 26.79
N ALA A 3 3.71 10.48 27.73
CA ALA A 3 3.12 10.65 29.05
C ALA A 3 3.68 11.89 29.74
N GLU A 4 2.80 12.68 30.33
CA GLU A 4 3.14 13.92 31.07
C GLU A 4 2.97 13.75 32.58
N ASN A 5 2.37 12.64 33.03
CA ASN A 5 2.17 12.35 34.43
C ASN A 5 2.16 10.85 34.75
N LYS A 6 2.22 10.51 36.04
CA LYS A 6 2.30 9.12 36.52
C LYS A 6 1.11 8.26 36.13
N THR A 7 -0.08 8.85 35.99
CA THR A 7 -1.26 8.11 35.53
C THR A 7 -1.10 7.74 34.07
N GLU A 8 -0.68 8.68 33.22
CA GLU A 8 -0.40 8.39 31.80
C GLU A 8 0.71 7.34 31.63
N GLU A 9 1.76 7.37 32.44
CA GLU A 9 2.81 6.34 32.47
C GLU A 9 2.25 4.95 32.83
N LEU A 10 1.34 4.88 33.81
CA LEU A 10 0.64 3.64 34.16
C LEU A 10 -0.24 3.14 33.01
N LEU A 11 -0.97 4.04 32.34
CA LEU A 11 -1.79 3.68 31.19
C LEU A 11 -0.93 3.11 30.04
N GLU A 12 0.23 3.71 29.75
CA GLU A 12 1.17 3.15 28.77
C GLU A 12 1.69 1.76 29.17
N HIS A 13 1.88 1.52 30.46
CA HIS A 13 2.28 0.20 30.94
C HIS A 13 1.16 -0.83 30.72
N ILE A 14 -0.08 -0.47 31.03
CA ILE A 14 -1.26 -1.32 30.80
C ILE A 14 -1.43 -1.64 29.31
N SER A 15 -1.25 -0.66 28.41
CA SER A 15 -1.39 -0.89 26.97
C SER A 15 -0.37 -1.90 26.43
N LYS A 16 0.83 -1.93 27.00
CA LYS A 16 1.94 -2.83 26.63
C LYS A 16 1.93 -4.16 27.38
N LYS A 17 1.04 -4.35 28.37
CA LYS A 17 0.97 -5.56 29.20
C LYS A 17 0.65 -6.79 28.35
N GLU A 18 1.49 -7.80 28.44
CA GLU A 18 1.28 -9.09 27.77
C GLU A 18 0.21 -9.91 28.49
N GLY A 19 -0.47 -10.81 27.77
CA GLY A 19 -1.48 -11.70 28.34
C GLY A 19 -2.87 -11.10 28.55
N LEU A 20 -3.07 -9.80 28.26
CA LEU A 20 -4.40 -9.16 28.25
C LEU A 20 -4.95 -9.02 26.82
N THR A 21 -6.26 -9.22 26.66
CA THR A 21 -6.97 -8.88 25.42
C THR A 21 -7.09 -7.37 25.25
N VAL A 22 -7.41 -6.91 24.04
CA VAL A 22 -7.64 -5.48 23.74
C VAL A 22 -8.76 -4.94 24.65
N GLU A 23 -9.85 -5.68 24.82
CA GLU A 23 -10.99 -5.30 25.66
C GLU A 23 -10.58 -5.17 27.13
N GLN A 24 -9.77 -6.10 27.63
CA GLN A 24 -9.27 -6.04 29.01
C GLN A 24 -8.36 -4.81 29.21
N LYS A 25 -7.50 -4.51 28.24
CA LYS A 25 -6.64 -3.32 28.27
C LYS A 25 -7.47 -2.04 28.27
N LYS A 26 -8.51 -1.96 27.43
CA LYS A 26 -9.43 -0.81 27.41
C LYS A 26 -10.12 -0.60 28.76
N GLN A 27 -10.66 -1.67 29.34
CA GLN A 27 -11.30 -1.62 30.65
C GLN A 27 -10.34 -1.14 31.74
N GLU A 28 -9.12 -1.70 31.81
CA GLU A 28 -8.11 -1.26 32.78
C GLU A 28 -7.75 0.23 32.53
N ILE A 29 -7.54 0.64 31.27
CA ILE A 29 -7.20 2.04 30.95
C ILE A 29 -8.31 3.00 31.36
N GLU A 30 -9.57 2.71 31.03
CA GLU A 30 -10.73 3.54 31.41
C GLU A 30 -10.88 3.62 32.93
N GLN A 31 -10.67 2.50 33.64
CA GLN A 31 -10.73 2.43 35.10
C GLN A 31 -9.65 3.30 35.77
N PHE A 32 -8.42 3.28 35.24
CA PHE A 32 -7.28 3.97 35.85
C PHE A 32 -7.04 5.38 35.32
N ALA A 33 -7.71 5.81 34.24
CA ALA A 33 -7.52 7.12 33.64
C ALA A 33 -7.95 8.28 34.55
N TYR A 34 -9.00 8.07 35.34
CA TYR A 34 -9.62 9.10 36.18
C TYR A 34 -9.73 8.61 37.63
N PRO A 35 -8.60 8.47 38.36
CA PRO A 35 -8.60 8.04 39.75
C PRO A 35 -9.53 8.95 40.57
N ASP A 36 -10.53 8.33 41.19
CA ASP A 36 -11.57 9.04 41.92
C ASP A 36 -10.98 9.66 43.20
N LYS A 37 -11.18 10.97 43.40
CA LYS A 37 -10.67 11.68 44.59
C LYS A 37 -11.35 11.20 45.88
N SER A 38 -12.50 10.51 45.75
CA SER A 38 -13.23 9.91 46.86
C SER A 38 -12.49 8.74 47.52
N ALA A 39 -11.55 8.10 46.80
CA ALA A 39 -10.80 6.94 47.26
C ALA A 39 -9.49 7.29 48.00
N ASN A 40 -9.29 8.55 48.42
CA ASN A 40 -8.16 8.89 49.27
C ASN A 40 -8.45 8.50 50.72
N TYR A 41 -8.07 7.27 51.05
CA TYR A 41 -7.86 6.80 52.42
C TYR A 41 -7.05 7.86 53.19
N ASN A 42 -7.62 8.35 54.30
CA ASN A 42 -7.03 9.26 55.29
C ASN A 42 -7.15 10.78 55.01
N ALA A 43 -8.39 11.29 54.90
CA ALA A 43 -8.65 12.68 55.27
C ALA A 43 -8.33 12.88 56.77
N GLY A 44 -7.11 13.34 57.09
CA GLY A 44 -6.68 13.67 58.46
C GLY A 44 -5.32 13.14 58.93
N GLN A 45 -4.55 12.41 58.12
CA GLN A 45 -3.18 11.99 58.48
C GLN A 45 -2.12 12.77 57.69
N ALA A 46 -1.03 13.14 58.38
CA ALA A 46 0.08 13.97 57.86
C ALA A 46 0.91 13.35 56.71
N CYS A 47 0.49 12.21 56.15
CA CYS A 47 1.15 11.51 55.05
C CYS A 47 0.17 11.06 53.95
N ALA A 48 -0.99 11.71 53.81
CA ALA A 48 -1.90 11.40 52.70
C ALA A 48 -1.25 11.82 51.37
N THR A 49 -0.73 10.87 50.61
CA THR A 49 -0.27 11.09 49.24
C THR A 49 -1.41 11.73 48.45
N CYS A 50 -1.15 12.86 47.79
CA CYS A 50 -2.14 13.45 46.88
C CYS A 50 -2.59 12.38 45.89
N PRO A 51 -3.90 12.33 45.53
CA PRO A 51 -4.35 11.40 44.52
C PRO A 51 -3.58 11.69 43.22
N PRO A 52 -3.19 10.65 42.47
CA PRO A 52 -2.48 10.85 41.21
C PRO A 52 -3.30 11.74 40.26
N SER A 53 -2.62 12.56 39.48
CA SER A 53 -3.26 13.45 38.51
C SER A 53 -4.09 12.66 37.52
N HIS A 54 -5.23 13.18 37.07
CA HIS A 54 -5.98 12.56 35.98
C HIS A 54 -5.16 12.52 34.69
N ALA A 55 -5.35 11.47 33.89
CA ALA A 55 -4.83 11.45 32.54
C ALA A 55 -5.57 12.48 31.68
N ARG A 56 -4.89 13.07 30.69
CA ARG A 56 -5.56 13.93 29.72
C ARG A 56 -6.52 13.08 28.89
N LYS A 57 -7.73 13.57 28.67
CA LYS A 57 -8.73 12.86 27.86
C LYS A 57 -8.19 12.47 26.48
N GLU A 58 -7.53 13.40 25.79
CA GLU A 58 -6.91 13.16 24.49
C GLU A 58 -5.86 12.04 24.53
N PHE A 59 -5.11 11.92 25.64
CA PHE A 59 -4.13 10.85 25.83
C PHE A 59 -4.81 9.49 25.96
N VAL A 60 -5.87 9.42 26.78
CA VAL A 60 -6.66 8.19 26.99
C VAL A 60 -7.32 7.74 25.69
N ASP A 61 -8.00 8.66 25.00
CA ASP A 61 -8.70 8.39 23.74
C ASP A 61 -7.71 7.83 22.70
N LYS A 62 -6.58 8.53 22.47
CA LYS A 62 -5.54 8.06 21.52
C LYS A 62 -4.86 6.76 21.95
N LEU A 63 -4.69 6.51 23.25
CA LEU A 63 -4.12 5.27 23.74
C LEU A 63 -5.08 4.10 23.51
N ILE A 64 -6.37 4.28 23.79
CA ILE A 64 -7.42 3.29 23.51
C ILE A 64 -7.49 3.00 22.00
N ASP A 65 -7.48 4.04 21.17
CA ASP A 65 -7.46 3.90 19.71
C ASP A 65 -6.22 3.13 19.21
N SER A 66 -5.08 3.26 19.90
CA SER A 66 -3.86 2.53 19.55
C SER A 66 -3.90 1.03 19.89
N LEU A 67 -4.88 0.59 20.69
CA LEU A 67 -5.04 -0.84 21.03
C LEU A 67 -5.75 -1.61 19.93
N GLU A 68 -6.57 -0.94 19.12
CA GLU A 68 -7.26 -1.60 18.01
C GLU A 68 -6.32 -1.74 16.82
N PRO A 69 -6.36 -2.90 16.12
CA PRO A 69 -5.59 -3.06 14.91
C PRO A 69 -6.11 -2.09 13.84
N LYS A 70 -5.20 -1.35 13.23
CA LYS A 70 -5.49 -0.54 12.05
C LYS A 70 -5.15 -1.33 10.80
N TYR A 71 -5.89 -1.11 9.72
CA TYR A 71 -5.69 -1.83 8.48
C TYR A 71 -5.35 -0.85 7.38
N THR A 72 -4.41 -1.20 6.50
CA THR A 72 -4.02 -0.34 5.40
C THR A 72 -3.95 -1.12 4.10
N VAL A 73 -4.20 -0.41 3.00
CA VAL A 73 -3.77 -0.83 1.67
C VAL A 73 -2.80 0.20 1.12
N THR A 74 -1.67 -0.27 0.59
CA THR A 74 -0.71 0.55 -0.15
C THR A 74 -0.77 0.16 -1.62
N ILE A 75 -1.08 1.12 -2.48
CA ILE A 75 -1.09 0.96 -3.93
C ILE A 75 0.24 1.47 -4.47
N TYR A 76 0.92 0.64 -5.26
CA TYR A 76 2.23 0.93 -5.82
C TYR A 76 2.16 1.10 -7.33
N THR A 77 2.92 2.06 -7.87
CA THR A 77 3.15 2.21 -9.30
C THR A 77 4.64 2.33 -9.61
N ALA A 78 5.16 1.37 -10.36
CA ALA A 78 6.52 1.37 -10.88
C ALA A 78 6.55 1.98 -12.28
N TYR A 79 7.51 2.87 -12.52
CA TYR A 79 7.73 3.51 -13.81
C TYR A 79 8.47 2.56 -14.78
N PRO A 80 8.26 2.64 -16.10
CA PRO A 80 9.14 1.97 -17.08
C PRO A 80 10.63 2.26 -16.85
N GLY A 81 11.45 1.22 -16.71
CA GLY A 81 12.87 1.33 -16.35
C GLY A 81 13.15 1.12 -14.86
N THR A 82 12.13 0.90 -14.02
CA THR A 82 12.31 0.57 -12.59
C THR A 82 13.19 -0.68 -12.46
N PRO A 83 14.30 -0.63 -11.70
CA PRO A 83 15.18 -1.79 -11.50
C PRO A 83 14.46 -2.95 -10.83
N LEU A 84 14.75 -4.17 -11.30
CA LEU A 84 14.15 -5.39 -10.78
C LEU A 84 15.13 -6.15 -9.87
N ASN A 85 14.56 -6.82 -8.87
CA ASN A 85 15.23 -7.72 -7.94
C ASN A 85 14.75 -9.17 -8.16
N LYS A 86 15.45 -10.11 -7.53
CA LYS A 86 15.01 -11.49 -7.33
C LYS A 86 14.14 -11.58 -6.06
N ASP A 87 13.55 -12.76 -5.81
CA ASP A 87 12.69 -13.03 -4.64
C ASP A 87 13.38 -12.76 -3.30
N ASN A 88 14.71 -12.88 -3.27
CA ASN A 88 15.53 -12.58 -2.08
C ASN A 88 15.94 -11.10 -1.96
N GLY A 89 15.38 -10.21 -2.79
CA GLY A 89 15.68 -8.78 -2.79
C GLY A 89 16.99 -8.38 -3.46
N VAL A 90 17.80 -9.35 -3.92
CA VAL A 90 19.07 -9.04 -4.60
C VAL A 90 18.79 -8.54 -6.03
N PRO A 91 19.48 -7.48 -6.49
CA PRO A 91 19.45 -7.02 -7.87
C PRO A 91 19.46 -8.13 -8.93
N LYS A 92 18.48 -8.09 -9.84
CA LYS A 92 18.40 -9.03 -10.97
C LYS A 92 19.26 -8.53 -12.13
N PHE A 93 20.13 -9.39 -12.63
CA PHE A 93 20.95 -9.14 -13.81
C PHE A 93 20.70 -10.20 -14.87
N GLU A 94 20.78 -9.79 -16.14
CA GLU A 94 20.70 -10.64 -17.33
C GLU A 94 21.74 -10.15 -18.34
N ASP A 95 22.56 -11.05 -18.88
CA ASP A 95 23.71 -10.72 -19.75
C ASP A 95 24.63 -9.62 -19.18
N GLY A 96 24.90 -9.68 -17.88
CA GLY A 96 25.72 -8.70 -17.16
C GLY A 96 25.10 -7.31 -17.02
N LYS A 97 23.82 -7.13 -17.37
CA LYS A 97 23.09 -5.87 -17.26
C LYS A 97 22.00 -5.93 -16.21
N ARG A 98 21.77 -4.82 -15.51
CA ARG A 98 20.65 -4.71 -14.56
C ARG A 98 19.34 -4.87 -15.32
N LYS A 99 18.50 -5.81 -14.87
CA LYS A 99 17.15 -6.00 -15.41
C LYS A 99 16.25 -4.89 -14.88
N VAL A 100 15.40 -4.38 -15.76
CA VAL A 100 14.43 -3.33 -15.46
C VAL A 100 13.05 -3.73 -15.97
N SER A 101 12.00 -3.18 -15.38
CA SER A 101 10.64 -3.31 -15.90
C SER A 101 10.50 -2.54 -17.22
N VAL A 102 9.91 -3.16 -18.23
CA VAL A 102 9.76 -2.55 -19.56
C VAL A 102 8.52 -1.66 -19.63
N ALA A 103 7.40 -2.12 -19.06
CA ALA A 103 6.10 -1.44 -19.13
C ALA A 103 5.76 -0.64 -17.86
N GLY A 104 6.58 -0.76 -16.80
CA GLY A 104 6.15 -0.40 -15.45
C GLY A 104 5.33 -1.54 -14.84
N HIS A 105 4.79 -1.31 -13.63
CA HIS A 105 3.94 -2.28 -12.95
C HIS A 105 3.06 -1.60 -11.90
N MET A 106 1.86 -2.14 -11.67
CA MET A 106 0.94 -1.69 -10.64
C MET A 106 0.49 -2.87 -9.79
N TRP A 107 0.53 -2.71 -8.47
CA TRP A 107 0.12 -3.74 -7.51
C TRP A 107 -0.36 -3.09 -6.21
N LEU A 108 -0.86 -3.92 -5.29
CA LEU A 108 -1.23 -3.48 -3.95
C LEU A 108 -0.57 -4.34 -2.88
N GLU A 109 -0.50 -3.81 -1.67
CA GLU A 109 -0.08 -4.51 -0.45
C GLU A 109 -1.04 -4.17 0.66
N ILE A 110 -1.47 -5.18 1.41
CA ILE A 110 -2.30 -4.99 2.59
C ILE A 110 -1.46 -5.18 3.84
N SER A 111 -1.79 -4.44 4.90
CA SER A 111 -1.14 -4.60 6.20
C SER A 111 -2.14 -4.46 7.33
N LYS A 112 -1.91 -5.25 8.39
CA LYS A 112 -2.56 -5.09 9.69
C LYS A 112 -1.52 -4.55 10.66
N LEU A 113 -1.83 -3.42 11.29
CA LEU A 113 -0.98 -2.74 12.26
C LEU A 113 -1.42 -3.11 13.69
N PRO A 114 -0.49 -3.20 14.66
CA PRO A 114 0.96 -3.15 14.46
C PRO A 114 1.46 -4.36 13.65
N ILE A 115 2.51 -4.17 12.86
CA ILE A 115 3.12 -5.25 12.10
C ILE A 115 3.79 -6.21 13.06
N ASP A 116 3.47 -7.49 12.94
CA ASP A 116 4.13 -8.58 13.65
C ASP A 116 4.52 -9.71 12.69
N ASN A 117 5.29 -10.68 13.20
CA ASN A 117 5.76 -11.81 12.40
C ASN A 117 4.64 -12.82 12.07
N ILE A 118 3.45 -12.67 12.66
CA ILE A 118 2.32 -13.59 12.47
C ILE A 118 1.47 -13.12 11.28
N THR A 119 1.32 -11.80 11.14
CA THR A 119 0.56 -11.13 10.09
C THR A 119 1.43 -10.11 9.36
N PRO A 120 2.48 -10.55 8.64
CA PRO A 120 3.29 -9.66 7.83
C PRO A 120 2.46 -9.01 6.72
N PRO A 121 2.89 -7.85 6.19
CA PRO A 121 2.30 -7.26 4.99
C PRO A 121 2.26 -8.28 3.85
N LYS A 122 1.16 -8.27 3.10
CA LYS A 122 0.98 -9.18 1.97
C LYS A 122 0.72 -8.40 0.69
N ALA A 123 1.63 -8.56 -0.27
CA ALA A 123 1.49 -7.97 -1.58
C ALA A 123 0.67 -8.87 -2.51
N TYR A 124 -0.01 -8.25 -3.47
CA TYR A 124 -0.68 -8.94 -4.56
C TYR A 124 -0.48 -8.11 -5.82
N GLY A 125 0.27 -8.66 -6.77
CA GLY A 125 0.28 -8.14 -8.13
C GLY A 125 0.30 -9.23 -9.16
N PHE A 126 -0.14 -8.87 -10.36
CA PHE A 126 -0.46 -9.81 -11.43
C PHE A 126 0.45 -9.59 -12.62
N SER A 127 1.13 -10.64 -13.05
CA SER A 127 2.10 -10.60 -14.14
C SER A 127 1.98 -11.86 -15.01
N PRO A 128 2.48 -11.85 -16.25
CA PRO A 128 2.51 -13.07 -17.04
C PRO A 128 3.61 -14.01 -16.51
N ILE A 129 3.34 -15.32 -16.49
CA ILE A 129 4.32 -16.34 -16.06
C ILE A 129 5.56 -16.29 -16.97
N GLU A 130 5.30 -16.28 -18.28
CA GLU A 130 6.32 -16.08 -19.30
C GLU A 130 6.30 -14.61 -19.71
N SER A 131 7.48 -13.99 -19.87
CA SER A 131 7.55 -12.60 -20.30
C SER A 131 6.85 -12.41 -21.66
N GLY A 132 5.91 -11.48 -21.74
CA GLY A 132 5.16 -11.23 -22.98
C GLY A 132 3.94 -10.36 -22.73
N MET A 133 3.18 -10.09 -23.79
CA MET A 133 1.93 -9.32 -23.71
C MET A 133 0.70 -10.20 -23.46
N TRP A 134 0.83 -11.53 -23.63
CA TRP A 134 -0.27 -12.48 -23.60
C TRP A 134 0.21 -13.80 -23.00
N GLY A 135 -0.65 -14.50 -22.26
CA GLY A 135 -0.36 -15.85 -21.80
C GLY A 135 -0.99 -16.17 -20.44
N LYS A 136 -0.54 -17.27 -19.83
CA LYS A 136 -0.91 -17.55 -18.44
C LYS A 136 -0.31 -16.49 -17.52
N GLY A 137 -1.13 -15.94 -16.66
CA GLY A 137 -0.72 -15.02 -15.60
C GLY A 137 -0.55 -15.72 -14.27
N ILE A 138 0.07 -15.00 -13.34
CA ILE A 138 0.29 -15.41 -11.97
C ILE A 138 0.17 -14.20 -11.05
N VAL A 139 -0.48 -14.42 -9.90
CA VAL A 139 -0.50 -13.45 -8.81
C VAL A 139 0.64 -13.79 -7.85
N THR A 140 1.39 -12.77 -7.43
CA THR A 140 2.58 -12.95 -6.60
C THR A 140 2.59 -12.00 -5.41
N GLU A 141 3.19 -12.45 -4.30
CA GLU A 141 3.45 -11.67 -3.10
C GLU A 141 4.83 -11.00 -3.09
N TYR A 142 5.62 -11.19 -4.14
CA TYR A 142 7.00 -10.71 -4.20
C TYR A 142 7.16 -9.34 -4.86
N ASP A 143 6.09 -8.71 -5.37
CA ASP A 143 6.22 -7.46 -6.14
C ASP A 143 6.85 -6.31 -5.32
N THR A 144 6.52 -6.17 -4.03
CA THR A 144 7.16 -5.16 -3.17
C THR A 144 8.67 -5.39 -3.02
N ILE A 145 9.15 -6.63 -3.16
CA ILE A 145 10.58 -6.98 -3.13
C ILE A 145 11.21 -6.86 -4.52
N HIS A 146 10.48 -7.26 -5.57
CA HIS A 146 10.95 -7.29 -6.96
C HIS A 146 11.16 -5.90 -7.55
N TYR A 147 10.38 -4.91 -7.17
CA TYR A 147 10.47 -3.55 -7.73
C TYR A 147 11.24 -2.63 -6.80
N GLU A 148 12.45 -2.24 -7.19
CA GLU A 148 13.28 -1.35 -6.41
C GLU A 148 12.81 0.10 -6.54
N ASN A 149 12.39 0.73 -5.43
CA ASN A 149 11.97 2.12 -5.37
C ASN A 149 10.87 2.49 -6.41
N PRO A 150 9.67 1.90 -6.32
CA PRO A 150 8.56 2.25 -7.21
C PRO A 150 8.30 3.76 -7.21
N TYR A 151 7.92 4.29 -8.37
CA TYR A 151 7.85 5.74 -8.58
C TYR A 151 6.82 6.42 -7.68
N PHE A 152 5.65 5.83 -7.50
CA PHE A 152 4.62 6.38 -6.63
C PHE A 152 3.98 5.31 -5.75
N THR A 153 3.63 5.69 -4.54
CA THR A 153 2.88 4.87 -3.59
C THR A 153 1.81 5.70 -2.90
N ARG A 154 0.62 5.13 -2.70
CA ARG A 154 -0.42 5.70 -1.85
C ARG A 154 -0.88 4.66 -0.83
N THR A 155 -0.65 4.95 0.45
CA THR A 155 -1.19 4.19 1.57
C THR A 155 -2.51 4.82 2.02
N ILE A 156 -3.51 3.99 2.29
CA ILE A 156 -4.85 4.39 2.74
C ILE A 156 -5.21 3.54 3.96
N GLU A 157 -5.64 4.17 5.06
CA GLU A 157 -6.28 3.43 6.16
C GLU A 157 -7.67 2.95 5.71
N VAL A 158 -7.93 1.66 5.87
CA VAL A 158 -9.15 0.99 5.44
C VAL A 158 -9.84 0.32 6.61
N THR A 159 -11.14 0.06 6.45
CA THR A 159 -11.86 -0.72 7.46
C THR A 159 -11.40 -2.18 7.42
N LYS A 160 -11.63 -2.92 8.50
CA LYS A 160 -11.37 -4.36 8.56
C LYS A 160 -12.09 -5.12 7.43
N ASP A 161 -13.34 -4.78 7.12
CA ASP A 161 -14.11 -5.43 6.06
C ASP A 161 -13.46 -5.24 4.67
N GLN A 162 -12.97 -4.03 4.39
CA GLN A 162 -12.27 -3.74 3.14
C GLN A 162 -10.93 -4.49 3.06
N TYR A 163 -10.19 -4.55 4.15
CA TYR A 163 -8.96 -5.34 4.25
C TYR A 163 -9.22 -6.83 3.97
N GLU A 164 -10.23 -7.43 4.59
CA GLU A 164 -10.55 -8.85 4.38
C GLU A 164 -11.01 -9.14 2.95
N LYS A 165 -11.75 -8.21 2.32
CA LYS A 165 -12.12 -8.33 0.89
C LYS A 165 -10.92 -8.28 -0.03
N LEU A 166 -9.97 -7.36 0.20
CA LEU A 166 -8.72 -7.31 -0.55
C LEU A 166 -7.92 -8.60 -0.39
N LYS A 167 -7.80 -9.08 0.86
CA LYS A 167 -7.13 -10.33 1.20
C LYS A 167 -7.76 -11.53 0.50
N GLN A 168 -9.09 -11.65 0.58
CA GLN A 168 -9.84 -12.73 -0.05
C GLN A 168 -9.65 -12.73 -1.57
N PHE A 169 -9.77 -11.57 -2.21
CA PHE A 169 -9.57 -11.42 -3.65
C PHE A 169 -8.18 -11.90 -4.06
N GLY A 170 -7.15 -11.40 -3.37
CA GLY A 170 -5.76 -11.75 -3.65
C GLY A 170 -5.41 -13.21 -3.37
N ASP A 171 -5.86 -13.76 -2.24
CA ASP A 171 -5.59 -15.15 -1.85
C ASP A 171 -6.22 -16.14 -2.83
N LEU A 172 -7.48 -15.93 -3.22
CA LEU A 172 -8.13 -16.79 -4.20
C LEU A 172 -7.40 -16.76 -5.55
N ALA A 173 -7.01 -15.57 -6.02
CA ALA A 173 -6.30 -15.44 -7.28
C ALA A 173 -4.90 -16.09 -7.23
N MET A 174 -4.19 -16.01 -6.10
CA MET A 174 -2.94 -16.73 -5.88
C MET A 174 -3.12 -18.25 -5.89
N ASP A 175 -4.24 -18.75 -5.36
CA ASP A 175 -4.60 -20.17 -5.36
C ASP A 175 -5.11 -20.68 -6.73
N ASN A 176 -4.89 -19.90 -7.80
CA ASN A 176 -5.37 -20.14 -9.16
C ASN A 176 -6.90 -20.24 -9.28
N ASN A 177 -7.63 -19.60 -8.36
CA ASN A 177 -9.07 -19.55 -8.38
C ASN A 177 -9.56 -18.28 -9.09
N GLU A 178 -10.21 -18.46 -10.25
CA GLU A 178 -10.69 -17.38 -11.10
C GLU A 178 -12.05 -16.79 -10.69
N THR A 179 -12.52 -17.04 -9.46
CA THR A 179 -13.83 -16.57 -8.96
C THR A 179 -14.04 -15.06 -9.16
N TYR A 180 -12.99 -14.25 -8.93
CA TYR A 180 -13.06 -12.79 -9.04
C TYR A 180 -12.20 -12.20 -10.15
N PHE A 181 -11.27 -12.97 -10.71
CA PHE A 181 -10.33 -12.49 -11.70
C PHE A 181 -9.84 -13.60 -12.62
N ASN A 182 -9.92 -13.37 -13.93
CA ASN A 182 -9.39 -14.29 -14.95
C ASN A 182 -7.86 -14.25 -14.94
N LEU A 183 -7.18 -15.38 -14.84
CA LEU A 183 -5.72 -15.45 -14.75
C LEU A 183 -5.02 -15.55 -16.10
N TYR A 184 -5.74 -15.40 -17.21
CA TYR A 184 -5.14 -15.22 -18.53
C TYR A 184 -4.68 -13.77 -18.72
N TYR A 185 -3.37 -13.55 -18.68
CA TYR A 185 -2.76 -12.24 -18.83
C TYR A 185 -2.93 -11.69 -20.25
N ASN A 186 -3.36 -10.44 -20.32
CA ASN A 186 -3.43 -9.63 -21.53
C ASN A 186 -3.02 -8.20 -21.16
N GLY A 187 -1.85 -7.76 -21.63
CA GLY A 187 -1.28 -6.45 -21.26
C GLY A 187 -2.15 -5.24 -21.60
N ALA A 188 -3.17 -5.38 -22.46
CA ALA A 188 -4.07 -4.29 -22.84
C ALA A 188 -5.46 -4.34 -22.19
N ALA A 189 -5.90 -5.49 -21.68
CA ALA A 189 -7.28 -5.66 -21.18
C ALA A 189 -7.46 -6.62 -19.98
N ASN A 190 -6.38 -7.26 -19.52
CA ASN A 190 -6.35 -8.07 -18.30
C ASN A 190 -4.91 -8.14 -17.76
N SER A 191 -4.49 -7.02 -17.19
CA SER A 191 -3.11 -6.71 -16.82
C SER A 191 -2.95 -6.48 -15.31
N CYS A 192 -1.76 -6.09 -14.88
CA CYS A 192 -1.47 -5.67 -13.50
C CYS A 192 -2.38 -4.52 -13.03
N ILE A 193 -2.75 -3.62 -13.95
CA ILE A 193 -3.62 -2.47 -13.69
C ILE A 193 -5.05 -2.96 -13.44
N ASP A 194 -5.57 -3.81 -14.34
CA ASP A 194 -6.92 -4.39 -14.23
C ASP A 194 -7.09 -5.19 -12.94
N PHE A 195 -6.09 -6.00 -12.58
CA PHE A 195 -6.06 -6.76 -11.33
C PHE A 195 -6.19 -5.83 -10.12
N THR A 196 -5.34 -4.81 -10.07
CA THR A 196 -5.31 -3.86 -8.95
C THR A 196 -6.65 -3.11 -8.83
N TRP A 197 -7.20 -2.61 -9.94
CA TRP A 197 -8.49 -1.91 -9.93
C TRP A 197 -9.67 -2.82 -9.57
N LYS A 198 -9.69 -4.08 -10.03
CA LYS A 198 -10.73 -5.04 -9.66
C LYS A 198 -10.66 -5.41 -8.18
N ALA A 199 -9.46 -5.60 -7.62
CA ALA A 199 -9.29 -5.83 -6.19
C ALA A 199 -9.79 -4.64 -5.35
N LEU A 200 -9.39 -3.41 -5.71
CA LEU A 200 -9.84 -2.19 -5.02
C LEU A 200 -11.37 -2.03 -5.10
N ARG A 201 -11.98 -2.21 -6.29
CA ARG A 201 -13.44 -2.19 -6.46
C ARG A 201 -14.15 -3.28 -5.65
N HIS A 202 -13.60 -4.49 -5.59
CA HIS A 202 -14.14 -5.58 -4.78
C HIS A 202 -14.21 -5.20 -3.29
N ALA A 203 -13.25 -4.41 -2.81
CA ALA A 203 -13.24 -3.84 -1.48
C ALA A 203 -14.00 -2.50 -1.34
N GLY A 204 -14.69 -2.03 -2.39
CA GLY A 204 -15.44 -0.77 -2.38
C GLY A 204 -14.56 0.48 -2.39
N LEU A 205 -13.27 0.37 -2.72
CA LEU A 205 -12.34 1.49 -2.88
C LEU A 205 -12.40 1.99 -4.33
N ILE A 206 -13.34 2.90 -4.59
CA ILE A 206 -13.64 3.42 -5.92
C ILE A 206 -13.09 4.85 -6.05
N PRO A 207 -12.38 5.19 -7.14
CA PRO A 207 -11.89 6.55 -7.37
C PRO A 207 -13.06 7.53 -7.60
N GLU A 208 -12.96 8.75 -7.08
CA GLU A 208 -13.84 9.84 -7.51
C GLU A 208 -13.61 10.12 -9.00
N SER A 209 -14.70 10.35 -9.74
CA SER A 209 -14.63 10.55 -11.20
C SER A 209 -13.83 11.82 -11.52
N ILE A 210 -12.71 11.68 -12.23
CA ILE A 210 -11.83 12.80 -12.58
C ILE A 210 -12.33 13.58 -13.81
N GLN A 211 -13.25 13.01 -14.62
CA GLN A 211 -14.04 13.70 -15.64
C GLN A 211 -15.12 12.75 -16.20
N GLU A 212 -16.20 13.33 -16.70
CA GLU A 212 -17.50 12.75 -17.10
C GLU A 212 -17.54 11.26 -17.50
N LYS A 213 -18.36 10.48 -16.76
CA LYS A 213 -19.05 9.25 -17.20
C LYS A 213 -18.24 8.25 -18.05
N LYS A 214 -17.14 7.72 -17.52
CA LYS A 214 -17.06 6.25 -17.48
C LYS A 214 -17.75 5.86 -16.20
N GLU A 215 -18.83 5.09 -16.28
CA GLU A 215 -19.50 4.57 -15.09
C GLU A 215 -18.40 3.96 -14.20
N ALA A 216 -18.30 4.39 -12.93
CA ALA A 216 -17.15 4.05 -12.07
C ALA A 216 -17.00 2.53 -11.85
N ASP A 217 -18.04 1.77 -12.17
CA ASP A 217 -18.11 0.31 -12.23
C ASP A 217 -17.49 -0.32 -13.50
N LYS A 218 -17.07 0.48 -14.49
CA LYS A 218 -16.42 0.06 -15.76
C LYS A 218 -15.04 0.67 -15.99
N PHE A 219 -14.50 1.43 -15.04
CA PHE A 219 -13.13 1.93 -15.13
C PHE A 219 -12.15 0.80 -14.84
N ASP A 220 -11.49 0.31 -15.88
CA ASP A 220 -10.46 -0.74 -15.80
C ASP A 220 -9.03 -0.17 -15.72
N GLY A 221 -8.92 1.16 -15.62
CA GLY A 221 -7.64 1.88 -15.57
C GLY A 221 -7.24 2.51 -16.89
N GLU A 222 -6.17 3.30 -16.85
CA GLU A 222 -5.45 3.77 -18.03
C GLU A 222 -4.44 2.72 -18.48
N LEU A 223 -4.13 2.64 -19.77
CA LEU A 223 -3.22 1.61 -20.31
C LEU A 223 -1.79 1.70 -19.73
N LYS A 224 -1.32 2.91 -19.43
CA LYS A 224 -0.01 3.12 -18.82
C LYS A 224 -0.16 3.23 -17.31
N VAL A 225 0.68 2.50 -16.59
CA VAL A 225 0.72 2.48 -15.12
C VAL A 225 0.74 3.89 -14.52
N ILE A 226 1.54 4.79 -15.07
CA ILE A 226 1.71 6.15 -14.53
C ILE A 226 0.49 7.04 -14.72
N ASP A 227 -0.30 6.80 -15.77
CA ASP A 227 -1.52 7.56 -16.05
C ASP A 227 -2.65 7.20 -15.06
N ASN A 228 -2.48 6.11 -14.28
CA ASN A 228 -3.41 5.73 -13.23
C ASN A 228 -3.21 6.52 -11.91
N ILE A 229 -2.10 7.25 -11.75
CA ILE A 229 -1.78 7.96 -10.50
C ILE A 229 -2.87 8.97 -10.09
N PRO A 230 -3.40 9.84 -10.98
CA PRO A 230 -4.48 10.75 -10.61
C PRO A 230 -5.71 10.02 -10.05
N HIS A 231 -6.09 8.89 -10.67
CA HIS A 231 -7.21 8.06 -10.23
C HIS A 231 -6.93 7.38 -8.89
N ILE A 232 -5.72 6.86 -8.70
CA ILE A 232 -5.31 6.30 -7.40
C ILE A 232 -5.45 7.35 -6.32
N LYS A 233 -5.06 8.61 -6.59
CA LYS A 233 -5.18 9.74 -5.65
C LYS A 233 -6.61 10.20 -5.38
N SER A 234 -7.55 9.95 -6.30
CA SER A 234 -8.95 10.34 -6.12
C SER A 234 -9.78 9.32 -5.34
N ILE A 235 -9.21 8.17 -4.92
CA ILE A 235 -9.89 7.23 -4.03
C ILE A 235 -10.15 7.91 -2.67
N PRO A 236 -11.40 8.03 -2.20
CA PRO A 236 -11.69 8.54 -0.87
C PRO A 236 -11.12 7.61 0.19
N ALA A 237 -10.42 8.16 1.18
CA ALA A 237 -9.98 7.38 2.33
C ALA A 237 -11.18 7.16 3.27
N PRO A 238 -11.47 5.91 3.69
CA PRO A 238 -12.48 5.61 4.71
C PRO A 238 -12.29 6.40 6.01
N TYR A 239 -11.04 6.70 6.35
CA TYR A 239 -10.65 7.55 7.47
C TYR A 239 -9.83 8.75 6.94
N PRO A 240 -10.46 9.85 6.47
CA PRO A 240 -9.78 10.95 5.79
C PRO A 240 -8.65 11.59 6.61
N ASP A 241 -8.87 11.76 7.91
CA ASP A 241 -7.94 12.41 8.84
C ASP A 241 -6.87 11.44 9.40
N SER A 242 -6.82 10.20 8.91
CA SER A 242 -5.83 9.23 9.34
C SER A 242 -4.40 9.67 8.98
N GLU A 243 -3.51 9.62 9.97
CA GLU A 243 -2.06 9.80 9.78
C GLU A 243 -1.40 8.70 8.93
N LEU A 244 -2.10 7.57 8.71
CA LEU A 244 -1.62 6.47 7.86
C LEU A 244 -1.86 6.75 6.36
N ASN A 245 -2.68 7.74 6.03
CA ASN A 245 -2.90 8.16 4.65
C ASN A 245 -1.67 8.92 4.14
N ILE A 246 -0.80 8.22 3.39
CA ILE A 246 0.50 8.75 2.96
C ILE A 246 0.63 8.59 1.45
N GLU A 247 1.06 9.67 0.78
CA GLU A 247 1.53 9.63 -0.60
C GLU A 247 3.05 9.83 -0.63
N LYS A 248 3.74 9.05 -1.47
CA LYS A 248 5.18 9.19 -1.67
C LYS A 248 5.53 9.08 -3.14
N TYR A 249 6.48 9.92 -3.56
CA TYR A 249 7.13 9.83 -4.85
C TYR A 249 8.61 9.50 -4.67
N ASN A 250 9.10 8.54 -5.42
CA ASN A 250 10.53 8.31 -5.63
C ASN A 250 10.98 8.95 -6.94
N LYS A 251 12.29 8.99 -7.20
CA LYS A 251 12.82 9.52 -8.46
C LYS A 251 12.40 8.64 -9.64
N ILE A 252 12.14 9.26 -10.78
CA ILE A 252 11.95 8.53 -12.04
C ILE A 252 13.25 7.77 -12.35
N PRO A 253 13.19 6.47 -12.70
CA PRO A 253 14.37 5.66 -13.01
C PRO A 253 15.10 6.15 -14.27
N ASP A 254 16.41 5.88 -14.35
CA ASP A 254 17.24 6.32 -15.48
C ASP A 254 16.84 5.61 -16.78
N ARG A 255 16.29 6.39 -17.72
CA ARG A 255 15.84 5.92 -19.04
C ARG A 255 16.98 5.42 -19.93
N LYS A 256 18.24 5.76 -19.66
CA LYS A 256 19.40 5.23 -20.43
C LYS A 256 19.47 3.71 -20.38
N ILE A 257 19.06 3.11 -19.26
CA ILE A 257 19.05 1.64 -19.09
C ILE A 257 18.01 1.03 -20.04
N LEU A 258 16.82 1.63 -20.12
CA LEU A 258 15.73 1.19 -20.97
C LEU A 258 16.06 1.36 -22.46
N HIS A 259 16.61 2.52 -22.86
CA HIS A 259 17.08 2.75 -24.24
C HIS A 259 18.11 1.70 -24.67
N ARG A 260 19.07 1.36 -23.81
CA ARG A 260 20.11 0.34 -24.09
C ARG A 260 19.53 -1.09 -24.19
N LEU A 261 18.36 -1.35 -23.63
CA LEU A 261 17.67 -2.63 -23.77
C LEU A 261 16.99 -2.73 -25.14
N PHE A 262 16.28 -1.67 -25.56
CA PHE A 262 15.62 -1.62 -26.86
C PHE A 262 16.61 -1.61 -28.03
N SER A 263 17.68 -0.81 -27.98
CA SER A 263 18.67 -0.77 -29.07
C SER A 263 19.34 -2.13 -29.34
N LYS A 264 19.47 -3.01 -28.33
CA LYS A 264 20.01 -4.37 -28.52
C LYS A 264 19.02 -5.32 -29.21
N ASN A 265 17.72 -5.10 -29.05
CA ASN A 265 16.70 -5.91 -29.71
C ASN A 265 16.48 -5.47 -31.17
N ASP A 266 16.79 -4.21 -31.49
CA ASP A 266 16.75 -3.67 -32.85
C ASP A 266 17.88 -4.24 -33.73
N ASP A 267 19.07 -4.48 -33.15
CA ASP A 267 20.21 -5.12 -33.84
C ASP A 267 19.90 -6.56 -34.30
N VAL A 268 18.90 -7.23 -33.71
CA VAL A 268 18.47 -8.60 -34.08
C VAL A 268 17.31 -8.60 -35.09
N LYS A 269 16.56 -7.49 -35.21
CA LYS A 269 15.38 -7.40 -36.10
C LYS A 269 15.67 -6.79 -37.48
N ASN A 270 16.89 -6.34 -37.75
CA ASN A 270 17.27 -5.80 -39.05
C ASN A 270 17.58 -6.88 -40.11
N LYS A 271 16.65 -7.82 -40.30
CA LYS A 271 16.65 -8.73 -41.47
C LYS A 271 15.35 -8.79 -42.25
N ASN A 272 14.25 -8.20 -41.79
CA ASN A 272 13.06 -7.98 -42.61
C ASN A 272 12.50 -6.61 -42.27
N GLY A 273 12.63 -5.67 -43.20
CA GLY A 273 12.15 -4.31 -43.04
C GLY A 273 10.63 -4.29 -42.92
N ASP A 274 10.15 -3.64 -41.86
CA ASP A 274 9.09 -2.65 -41.94
C ASP A 274 9.16 -1.77 -40.68
N SER A 275 9.21 -0.47 -40.95
CA SER A 275 9.51 0.63 -40.04
C SER A 275 8.39 0.89 -39.04
N VAL A 276 8.72 0.89 -37.74
CA VAL A 276 7.94 1.56 -36.69
C VAL A 276 8.80 2.67 -36.08
N GLU A 277 9.03 3.71 -36.88
CA GLU A 277 9.28 5.04 -36.34
C GLU A 277 7.98 5.84 -36.43
N VAL A 278 7.62 6.48 -35.32
CA VAL A 278 6.79 7.69 -35.15
C VAL A 278 5.77 7.49 -34.03
N ALA A 279 6.17 7.88 -32.82
CA ALA A 279 5.36 8.64 -31.86
C ALA A 279 6.06 8.68 -30.50
N ASN A 280 7.13 9.48 -30.34
CA ASN A 280 7.63 9.88 -29.01
C ASN A 280 8.47 11.17 -29.07
N ARG A 281 7.96 12.19 -29.76
CA ARG A 281 8.44 13.57 -29.62
C ARG A 281 7.26 14.52 -29.74
N LYS A 282 6.51 14.66 -28.64
CA LYS A 282 5.65 15.81 -28.32
C LYS A 282 5.13 15.58 -26.90
N HIS A 283 5.96 15.87 -25.90
CA HIS A 283 5.50 16.32 -24.57
C HIS A 283 6.61 16.81 -23.63
N ASP A 284 7.90 16.70 -23.99
CA ASP A 284 9.01 17.20 -23.16
C ASP A 284 9.42 18.67 -23.43
N SER A 285 8.50 19.55 -23.84
CA SER A 285 8.82 20.98 -24.04
C SER A 285 7.87 21.95 -23.33
N ALA A 286 7.17 21.52 -22.29
CA ALA A 286 6.23 22.38 -21.57
C ALA A 286 6.42 22.36 -20.04
N ILE A 287 7.67 22.25 -19.54
CA ILE A 287 8.01 22.66 -18.17
C ILE A 287 9.44 23.21 -18.20
N ASN A 288 9.58 24.42 -18.72
CA ASN A 288 10.67 25.35 -18.43
C ASN A 288 10.38 26.63 -19.22
N HIS A 289 9.57 27.52 -18.65
CA HIS A 289 9.74 28.97 -18.76
C HIS A 289 8.75 29.68 -17.82
N VAL A 290 9.35 30.49 -16.93
CA VAL A 290 8.80 31.50 -16.00
C VAL A 290 8.23 30.95 -14.69
#